data_AF-A0AAR5QB66-F1
#
_entry.id   AF-A0AAR5QB66-F1
#
_cell.length_a   1.000
_cell.length_b   1.000
_cell.length_c   1.000
_cell.angle_alpha   90.00
_cell.angle_beta   90.00
_cell.angle_gamma   90.00
#
_symmetry.space_group_name_H-M   'P 1'
#
loop_
_entity.id
_entity.type
_entity.pdbx_description
1 polymer ?
#
loop_
_entity_poly.entity_id
_entity_poly.type
_entity_poly.pdbx_seq_one_letter_code
_entity_poly.pdbx_strand_id
1 'polypeptide(L)'
;LDGFIIYFLFWYVEDLAAATNTGNIKLLEGLIVAAETLGGEVVFFSISGKILERFGHVHSFSMCFVNYALGLALISLVPNPWWVLPIELCFQGPTYALTYTTVVAYANELAPPGASATMQGIAAGMDDGIGYAIGSITGGILYKYIGGKSALQVFSSLGVFCSVIHLVLHKTYLKGHEAPVILNGNNEVVYKPPKEAVEITRST
;
A
#
# COMPACT_ATOMS: atom_id res chain seq x y z
N LEU A 1 5.22 3.33 2.84
CA LEU A 1 4.62 3.60 4.18
C LEU A 1 4.63 2.34 5.03
N ASP A 2 4.43 1.16 4.43
CA ASP A 2 4.50 -0.15 5.13
C ASP A 2 5.78 -0.41 5.90
N GLY A 3 6.94 -0.16 5.29
CA GLY A 3 8.21 -0.28 6.01
C GLY A 3 8.32 0.60 7.26
N PHE A 4 7.58 1.70 7.35
CA PHE A 4 7.56 2.52 8.57
C PHE A 4 6.67 1.89 9.65
N ILE A 5 5.45 1.48 9.30
CA ILE A 5 4.52 0.85 10.25
C ILE A 5 5.16 -0.42 10.82
N ILE A 6 5.65 -1.33 9.98
CA ILE A 6 6.11 -2.65 10.43
C ILE A 6 7.28 -2.58 11.44
N TYR A 7 8.15 -1.57 11.33
CA TYR A 7 9.31 -1.43 12.21
C TYR A 7 9.09 -0.45 13.38
N PHE A 8 8.28 0.59 13.21
CA PHE A 8 8.12 1.66 14.22
C PHE A 8 6.78 1.64 14.96
N LEU A 9 5.79 0.86 14.52
CA LEU A 9 4.50 0.76 15.21
C LEU A 9 4.67 0.20 16.63
N PHE A 10 5.46 -0.87 16.81
CA PHE A 10 5.68 -1.43 18.15
C PHE A 10 6.42 -0.46 19.07
N TRP A 11 7.45 0.22 18.57
CA TRP A 11 8.10 1.29 19.34
C TRP A 11 7.12 2.39 19.74
N TYR A 12 6.24 2.81 18.83
CA TYR A 12 5.22 3.81 19.15
C TYR A 12 4.23 3.32 20.20
N VAL A 13 3.79 2.06 20.10
CA VAL A 13 2.88 1.42 21.05
C VAL A 13 3.53 1.27 22.42
N GLU A 14 4.83 0.94 22.49
CA GLU A 14 5.62 0.93 23.73
C GLU A 14 5.77 2.33 24.35
N ASP A 15 6.10 3.34 23.55
CA ASP A 15 6.20 4.74 24.00
C ASP A 15 4.86 5.23 24.55
N LEU A 16 3.75 4.87 23.89
CA LEU A 16 2.40 5.21 24.34
C LEU A 16 2.03 4.47 25.63
N ALA A 17 2.37 3.18 25.75
CA ALA A 17 2.13 2.40 26.97
C ALA A 17 2.96 2.89 28.16
N ALA A 18 4.20 3.34 27.93
CA ALA A 18 5.03 3.98 28.94
C ALA A 18 4.40 5.29 29.43
N ALA A 19 3.84 6.10 28.51
CA ALA A 19 3.14 7.33 28.86
C ALA A 19 1.84 7.07 29.64
N THR A 20 1.12 5.99 29.36
CA THR A 20 -0.17 5.65 30.00
C THR A 20 -0.08 4.62 31.13
N ASN A 21 1.14 4.21 31.54
CA ASN A 21 1.39 3.15 32.54
C ASN A 21 0.58 1.86 32.28
N THR A 22 0.47 1.45 31.02
CA THR A 22 -0.32 0.28 30.62
C THR A 22 0.54 -0.99 30.65
N GLY A 23 0.13 -2.00 31.42
CA GLY A 23 0.80 -3.30 31.48
C GLY A 23 0.45 -4.22 30.30
N ASN A 24 1.18 -5.33 30.17
CA ASN A 24 0.96 -6.40 29.17
C ASN A 24 1.10 -5.97 27.69
N ILE A 25 1.99 -5.01 27.41
CA ILE A 25 2.17 -4.45 26.06
C ILE A 25 2.56 -5.50 25.01
N LYS A 26 3.40 -6.47 25.37
CA LYS A 26 3.83 -7.55 24.47
C LYS A 26 2.69 -8.47 24.04
N LEU A 27 1.70 -8.67 24.91
CA LEU A 27 0.49 -9.41 24.55
C LEU A 27 -0.34 -8.59 23.55
N LEU A 28 -0.47 -7.28 23.79
CA LEU A 28 -1.20 -6.39 22.89
C LEU A 28 -0.56 -6.33 21.49
N GLU A 29 0.76 -6.21 21.39
CA GLU A 29 1.50 -6.27 20.11
C GLU A 29 1.21 -7.57 19.35
N GLY A 30 1.32 -8.73 20.02
CA GLY A 30 1.01 -10.02 19.42
C GLY A 30 -0.46 -10.14 19.00
N LEU A 31 -1.38 -9.53 19.75
CA LEU A 31 -2.81 -9.53 19.44
C LEU A 31 -3.12 -8.61 18.25
N ILE A 32 -2.44 -7.47 18.11
CA ILE A 32 -2.53 -6.59 16.94
C ILE A 32 -2.14 -7.38 15.69
N VAL A 33 -0.96 -8.03 15.70
CA VAL A 33 -0.48 -8.84 14.57
C VAL A 33 -1.40 -10.02 14.28
N ALA A 34 -1.91 -10.71 15.31
CA ALA A 34 -2.83 -11.82 15.10
C ALA A 34 -4.16 -11.35 14.51
N ALA A 35 -4.67 -10.21 14.96
CA ALA A 35 -5.92 -9.64 14.48
C ALA A 35 -5.79 -9.16 13.03
N GLU A 36 -4.72 -8.41 12.70
CA GLU A 36 -4.51 -7.91 11.35
C GLU A 36 -4.34 -9.06 10.34
N THR A 37 -3.48 -10.04 10.64
CA THR A 37 -3.16 -11.14 9.70
C THR A 37 -4.30 -12.13 9.57
N LEU A 38 -4.84 -12.64 10.69
CA LEU A 38 -5.88 -13.69 10.65
C LEU A 38 -7.28 -13.12 10.42
N GLY A 39 -7.55 -11.92 10.95
CA GLY A 39 -8.86 -11.29 10.87
C GLY A 39 -8.99 -10.38 9.66
N GLY A 40 -8.13 -9.37 9.56
CA GLY A 40 -8.19 -8.35 8.53
C GLY A 40 -7.81 -8.90 7.15
N GLU A 41 -6.57 -9.34 7.00
CA GLU A 41 -5.99 -9.74 5.72
C GLU A 41 -6.68 -10.96 5.13
N VAL A 42 -6.79 -12.08 5.85
CA VAL A 42 -7.38 -13.32 5.31
C VAL A 42 -8.82 -13.11 4.80
N VAL A 43 -9.64 -12.35 5.54
CA VAL A 43 -11.02 -12.06 5.14
C VAL A 43 -11.05 -11.13 3.92
N PHE A 44 -10.24 -10.07 3.94
CA PHE A 44 -10.23 -9.10 2.84
C PHE A 44 -9.55 -9.63 1.58
N PHE A 45 -8.56 -10.51 1.66
CA PHE A 45 -7.95 -11.15 0.49
C PHE A 45 -9.00 -11.85 -0.37
N SER A 46 -9.97 -12.52 0.26
CA SER A 46 -11.08 -13.18 -0.44
C SER A 46 -12.02 -12.20 -1.18
N ILE A 47 -12.07 -10.94 -0.75
CA ILE A 47 -12.96 -9.90 -1.30
C ILE A 47 -12.19 -8.97 -2.26
N SER A 48 -10.90 -8.78 -2.04
CA SER A 48 -10.01 -7.84 -2.73
C SER A 48 -10.02 -8.04 -4.25
N GLY A 49 -9.99 -9.29 -4.72
CA GLY A 49 -10.08 -9.61 -6.15
C GLY A 49 -11.37 -9.10 -6.79
N LYS A 50 -12.52 -9.28 -6.11
CA LYS A 50 -13.83 -8.80 -6.60
C LYS A 50 -13.91 -7.27 -6.60
N ILE A 51 -13.29 -6.62 -5.61
CA ILE A 51 -13.22 -5.15 -5.55
C ILE A 51 -12.38 -4.64 -6.71
N LEU A 52 -11.24 -5.27 -6.97
CA LEU A 52 -10.34 -4.88 -8.04
C LEU A 52 -10.99 -5.02 -9.42
N GLU A 53 -11.67 -6.13 -9.68
CA GLU A 53 -12.41 -6.35 -10.94
C GLU A 53 -13.53 -5.31 -11.15
N ARG A 54 -14.15 -4.83 -10.07
CA ARG A 54 -15.27 -3.88 -10.14
C ARG A 54 -14.82 -2.42 -10.27
N PHE A 55 -13.75 -2.00 -9.59
CA PHE A 55 -13.31 -0.61 -9.53
C PHE A 55 -12.11 -0.28 -10.45
N GLY A 56 -11.40 -1.30 -10.93
CA GLY A 56 -10.20 -1.14 -11.76
C GLY A 56 -8.96 -0.72 -10.96
N HIS A 57 -7.78 -0.91 -11.56
CA HIS A 57 -6.48 -0.73 -10.89
C HIS A 57 -6.28 0.65 -10.27
N VAL A 58 -6.68 1.71 -10.99
CA VAL A 58 -6.42 3.11 -10.59
C VAL A 58 -7.22 3.52 -9.35
N HIS A 59 -8.53 3.24 -9.34
CA HIS A 59 -9.37 3.62 -8.20
C HIS A 59 -8.99 2.81 -6.95
N SER A 60 -8.63 1.53 -7.11
CA SER A 60 -8.14 0.71 -6.01
C SER A 60 -6.86 1.28 -5.40
N PHE A 61 -5.85 1.66 -6.20
CA PHE A 61 -4.63 2.30 -5.67
C PHE A 61 -4.92 3.60 -4.91
N SER A 62 -5.78 4.46 -5.45
CA SER A 62 -6.13 5.72 -4.78
C SER A 62 -6.84 5.48 -3.44
N MET A 63 -7.77 4.50 -3.38
CA MET A 63 -8.41 4.11 -2.12
C MET A 63 -7.40 3.56 -1.11
N CYS A 64 -6.44 2.75 -1.55
CA CYS A 64 -5.38 2.24 -0.67
C CYS A 64 -4.60 3.38 -0.02
N PHE A 65 -4.12 4.37 -0.79
CA PHE A 65 -3.37 5.49 -0.22
C PHE A 65 -4.18 6.33 0.77
N VAL A 66 -5.47 6.55 0.50
CA VAL A 66 -6.35 7.26 1.44
C VAL A 66 -6.54 6.48 2.72
N ASN A 67 -6.79 5.17 2.63
CA ASN A 67 -6.99 4.33 3.79
C ASN A 67 -5.72 4.24 4.65
N TYR A 68 -4.55 4.18 4.02
CA TYR A 68 -3.25 4.21 4.67
C TYR A 68 -3.02 5.52 5.43
N ALA A 69 -3.31 6.65 4.79
CA ALA A 69 -3.17 7.96 5.41
C ALA A 69 -4.12 8.13 6.60
N LEU A 70 -5.35 7.64 6.47
CA LEU A 70 -6.37 7.69 7.52
C LEU A 70 -6.01 6.79 8.71
N GLY A 71 -5.52 5.57 8.46
CA GLY A 71 -5.03 4.67 9.50
C GLY A 71 -3.91 5.31 10.33
N LEU A 72 -2.87 5.83 9.67
CA LEU A 72 -1.78 6.54 10.33
C LEU A 72 -2.23 7.78 11.12
N ALA A 73 -3.18 8.54 10.56
CA ALA A 73 -3.73 9.71 11.24
C ALA A 73 -4.51 9.31 12.51
N LEU A 74 -5.31 8.25 12.42
CA LEU A 74 -6.07 7.73 13.56
C LEU A 74 -5.13 7.24 14.66
N ILE A 75 -4.13 6.43 14.32
CA ILE A 75 -3.11 5.94 15.28
C ILE A 75 -2.41 7.10 15.99
N SER A 76 -2.05 8.16 15.26
CA SER A 76 -1.42 9.35 15.84
C SER A 76 -2.30 10.09 16.85
N LEU A 77 -3.63 10.00 16.72
CA LEU A 77 -4.60 10.68 17.59
C LEU A 77 -5.02 9.84 18.80
N VAL A 78 -4.64 8.56 18.84
CA VAL A 78 -5.03 7.65 19.91
C VAL A 78 -4.39 8.03 21.26
N PRO A 79 -5.18 8.15 22.34
CA PRO A 79 -4.66 8.41 23.68
C PRO A 79 -4.27 7.15 24.46
N ASN A 80 -4.72 5.95 24.06
CA ASN A 80 -4.46 4.70 24.77
C ASN A 80 -4.11 3.56 23.79
N PRO A 81 -3.05 2.78 24.03
CA PRO A 81 -2.54 1.77 23.10
C PRO A 81 -3.57 0.70 22.70
N TRP A 82 -4.57 0.40 23.54
CA TRP A 82 -5.61 -0.58 23.21
C TRP A 82 -6.47 -0.21 22.00
N TRP A 83 -6.56 1.09 21.66
CA TRP A 83 -7.29 1.54 20.48
C TRP A 83 -6.52 1.32 19.18
N VAL A 84 -5.21 1.07 19.24
CA VAL A 84 -4.41 0.77 18.04
C VAL A 84 -4.88 -0.54 17.40
N LEU A 85 -5.27 -1.53 18.20
CA LEU A 85 -5.74 -2.83 17.74
C LEU A 85 -6.94 -2.77 16.79
N PRO A 86 -8.09 -2.16 17.14
CA PRO A 86 -9.21 -2.08 16.22
C PRO A 86 -8.91 -1.19 15.00
N ILE A 87 -8.03 -0.18 15.13
CA ILE A 87 -7.65 0.67 14.01
C ILE A 87 -6.83 -0.11 13.00
N GLU A 88 -5.79 -0.82 13.43
CA GLU A 88 -4.96 -1.66 12.55
C GLU A 88 -5.81 -2.75 11.90
N LEU A 89 -6.66 -3.45 12.67
CA LEU A 89 -7.55 -4.46 12.12
C LEU A 89 -8.45 -3.91 11.01
N CYS A 90 -9.04 -2.72 11.21
CA CYS A 90 -9.99 -2.14 10.25
C CYS A 90 -9.33 -1.44 9.06
N PHE A 91 -8.13 -0.88 9.24
CA PHE A 91 -7.48 -0.06 8.21
C PHE A 91 -6.32 -0.80 7.54
N GLN A 92 -5.43 -1.43 8.30
CA GLN A 92 -4.24 -2.09 7.77
C GLN A 92 -4.62 -3.30 6.92
N GLY A 93 -5.43 -4.22 7.46
CA GLY A 93 -5.81 -5.46 6.77
C GLY A 93 -6.41 -5.25 5.37
N PRO A 94 -7.48 -4.43 5.22
CA PRO A 94 -8.07 -4.14 3.91
C PRO A 94 -7.11 -3.45 2.95
N THR A 95 -6.29 -2.52 3.47
CA THR A 95 -5.34 -1.77 2.64
C THR A 95 -4.27 -2.68 2.10
N TYR A 96 -3.70 -3.52 2.96
CA TYR A 96 -2.64 -4.45 2.58
C TYR A 96 -3.14 -5.45 1.55
N ALA A 97 -4.27 -6.11 1.83
CA ALA A 97 -4.87 -7.06 0.89
C ALA A 97 -5.18 -6.42 -0.47
N LEU A 98 -5.81 -5.24 -0.48
CA LEU A 98 -6.15 -4.56 -1.74
C LEU A 98 -4.91 -4.07 -2.49
N THR A 99 -3.92 -3.50 -1.79
CA THR A 99 -2.67 -3.02 -2.41
C THR A 99 -1.91 -4.16 -3.02
N TYR A 100 -1.69 -5.25 -2.26
CA TYR A 100 -0.97 -6.42 -2.73
C TYR A 100 -1.64 -7.04 -3.96
N THR A 101 -2.96 -7.27 -3.91
CA THR A 101 -3.71 -7.80 -5.05
C THR A 101 -3.66 -6.87 -6.27
N THR A 102 -3.72 -5.55 -6.06
CA THR A 102 -3.62 -4.58 -7.16
C THR A 102 -2.24 -4.58 -7.80
N VAL A 103 -1.16 -4.60 -7.00
CA VAL A 103 0.22 -4.66 -7.50
C VAL A 103 0.45 -5.94 -8.29
N VAL A 104 0.01 -7.09 -7.76
CA VAL A 104 0.15 -8.39 -8.45
C VAL A 104 -0.63 -8.41 -9.76
N ALA A 105 -1.88 -7.94 -9.76
CA ALA A 105 -2.70 -7.90 -10.97
C ALA A 105 -2.11 -6.95 -12.02
N TYR A 106 -1.62 -5.78 -11.61
CA TYR A 106 -0.96 -4.82 -12.49
C TYR A 106 0.36 -5.37 -13.06
N ALA A 107 1.16 -6.06 -12.25
CA ALA A 107 2.37 -6.72 -12.70
C ALA A 107 2.07 -7.86 -13.71
N ASN A 108 0.97 -8.58 -13.52
CA ASN A 108 0.51 -9.60 -14.46
C ASN A 108 0.04 -9.01 -15.79
N GLU A 109 -0.68 -7.89 -15.76
CA GLU A 109 -1.16 -7.21 -16.97
C GLU A 109 0.00 -6.66 -17.82
N LEU A 110 1.05 -6.15 -17.17
CA LEU A 110 2.25 -5.67 -17.84
C LEU A 110 3.21 -6.78 -18.29
N ALA A 111 3.03 -8.02 -17.82
CA ALA A 111 3.97 -9.08 -18.09
C ALA A 111 3.85 -9.61 -19.53
N PRO A 112 4.97 -9.81 -20.25
CA PRO A 112 4.94 -10.58 -21.48
C PRO A 112 4.53 -12.04 -21.20
N PRO A 113 3.91 -12.73 -22.17
CA PRO A 113 3.40 -14.09 -21.97
C PRO A 113 4.52 -15.02 -21.47
N GLY A 114 4.27 -15.68 -20.32
CA GLY A 114 5.23 -16.57 -19.67
C GLY A 114 6.21 -15.91 -18.69
N ALA A 115 6.19 -14.58 -18.53
CA ALA A 115 7.09 -13.84 -17.61
C ALA A 115 6.38 -13.21 -16.40
N SER A 116 5.13 -13.57 -16.13
CA SER A 116 4.32 -13.07 -15.01
C SER A 116 5.02 -13.22 -13.66
N ALA A 117 5.63 -14.37 -13.39
CA ALA A 117 6.35 -14.61 -12.14
C ALA A 117 7.57 -13.69 -11.98
N THR A 118 8.27 -13.36 -13.08
CA THR A 118 9.40 -12.44 -13.06
C THR A 118 8.95 -11.01 -12.76
N MET A 119 7.87 -10.54 -13.38
CA MET A 119 7.33 -9.20 -13.11
C MET A 119 6.81 -9.06 -11.68
N GLN A 120 6.11 -10.07 -11.16
CA GLN A 120 5.71 -10.11 -9.77
C GLN A 120 6.92 -10.12 -8.82
N GLY A 121 7.98 -10.86 -9.16
CA GLY A 121 9.22 -10.87 -8.38
C GLY A 121 9.92 -9.51 -8.34
N ILE A 122 9.93 -8.77 -9.45
CA ILE A 122 10.46 -7.40 -9.49
C ILE A 122 9.59 -6.48 -8.63
N ALA A 123 8.26 -6.55 -8.77
CA ALA A 123 7.33 -5.74 -7.98
C ALA A 123 7.49 -6.00 -6.48
N ALA A 124 7.52 -7.26 -6.06
CA ALA A 124 7.76 -7.66 -4.68
C ALA A 124 9.14 -7.20 -4.18
N GLY A 125 10.19 -7.34 -4.99
CA GLY A 125 11.54 -6.87 -4.62
C GLY A 125 11.63 -5.35 -4.46
N MET A 126 10.86 -4.58 -5.24
CA MET A 126 10.75 -3.14 -5.07
C MET A 126 9.99 -2.76 -3.80
N ASP A 127 8.92 -3.47 -3.48
CA ASP A 127 8.06 -3.20 -2.32
C ASP A 127 8.73 -3.63 -1.00
N ASP A 128 9.03 -4.93 -0.86
CA ASP A 128 9.59 -5.52 0.36
C ASP A 128 11.09 -5.23 0.54
N GLY A 129 11.81 -4.99 -0.55
CA GLY A 129 13.24 -4.69 -0.50
C GLY A 129 13.50 -3.20 -0.36
N ILE A 130 13.35 -2.49 -1.47
CA ILE A 130 13.69 -1.06 -1.55
C ILE A 130 12.73 -0.23 -0.71
N GLY A 131 11.43 -0.53 -0.75
CA GLY A 131 10.40 0.16 0.02
C GLY A 131 10.65 0.07 1.52
N TYR A 132 10.99 -1.11 2.02
CA TYR A 132 11.29 -1.30 3.46
C TYR A 132 12.62 -0.66 3.84
N ALA A 133 13.64 -0.71 3.00
CA ALA A 133 14.92 -0.03 3.26
C ALA A 133 14.74 1.49 3.35
N ILE A 134 14.04 2.11 2.39
CA ILE A 134 13.81 3.56 2.39
C ILE A 134 12.89 3.96 3.57
N GLY A 135 11.84 3.18 3.81
CA GLY A 135 10.90 3.40 4.91
C GLY A 135 11.56 3.31 6.28
N SER A 136 12.42 2.31 6.48
CA SER A 136 13.13 2.12 7.75
C SER A 136 14.18 3.20 8.02
N ILE A 137 14.98 3.57 7.02
CA ILE A 137 15.99 4.64 7.15
C ILE A 137 15.32 5.98 7.42
N THR A 138 14.35 6.36 6.58
CA THR A 138 13.64 7.64 6.73
C THR A 138 12.85 7.67 8.03
N GLY A 139 12.18 6.55 8.35
CA GLY A 139 11.44 6.33 9.59
C GLY A 139 12.30 6.51 10.83
N GLY A 140 13.47 5.86 10.87
CA GLY A 140 14.35 5.88 12.03
C GLY A 140 14.96 7.26 12.28
N ILE A 141 15.35 7.96 11.22
CA ILE A 141 15.80 9.36 11.31
C ILE A 141 14.66 10.21 11.90
N LEU A 142 13.46 10.11 11.33
CA LEU A 142 12.35 10.96 11.73
C LEU A 142 11.90 10.68 13.17
N TYR A 143 11.81 9.39 13.55
CA TYR A 143 11.46 8.96 14.89
C TYR A 143 12.45 9.52 15.93
N LYS A 144 13.75 9.53 15.62
CA LYS A 144 14.80 10.04 16.50
C LYS A 144 14.73 11.56 16.71
N TYR A 145 14.42 12.34 15.67
CA TYR A 145 14.48 13.81 15.74
C TYR A 145 13.18 14.46 16.24
N ILE A 146 12.02 13.95 15.82
CA ILE A 146 10.72 14.59 16.10
C ILE A 146 9.74 13.72 16.90
N GLY A 147 10.16 12.50 17.28
CA GLY A 147 9.37 11.54 18.05
C GLY A 147 8.34 10.77 17.21
N GLY A 148 7.80 9.68 17.77
CA GLY A 148 6.89 8.77 17.06
C GLY A 148 5.59 9.40 16.59
N LYS A 149 4.94 10.22 17.44
CA LYS A 149 3.66 10.87 17.08
C LYS A 149 3.79 11.79 15.87
N SER A 150 4.81 12.65 15.84
CA SER A 150 5.06 13.58 14.75
C SER A 150 5.52 12.84 13.49
N ALA A 151 6.33 11.78 13.64
CA ALA A 151 6.73 10.93 12.52
C ALA A 151 5.51 10.31 11.82
N LEU A 152 4.56 9.74 12.59
CA LEU A 152 3.29 9.21 12.06
C LEU A 152 2.51 10.25 11.25
N GLN A 153 2.44 11.51 11.72
CA GLN A 153 1.74 12.59 11.03
C GLN A 153 2.42 12.99 9.72
N VAL A 154 3.75 13.03 9.68
CA VAL A 154 4.52 13.31 8.47
C VAL A 154 4.30 12.20 7.44
N PHE A 155 4.37 10.93 7.85
CA PHE A 155 4.09 9.81 6.95
C PHE A 155 2.63 9.78 6.48
N SER A 156 1.67 10.12 7.34
CA SER A 156 0.26 10.29 6.94
C SER A 156 0.12 11.39 5.89
N SER A 157 0.73 12.55 6.11
CA SER A 157 0.72 13.68 5.16
C SER A 157 1.36 13.31 3.82
N LEU A 158 2.47 12.57 3.85
CA LEU A 158 3.12 12.04 2.66
C LEU A 158 2.21 11.05 1.91
N GLY A 159 1.46 10.21 2.64
CA GLY A 159 0.46 9.31 2.06
C GLY A 159 -0.65 10.07 1.33
N VAL A 160 -1.19 11.12 1.93
CA VAL A 160 -2.19 12.01 1.28
C VAL A 160 -1.58 12.66 0.04
N PHE A 161 -0.35 13.17 0.14
CA PHE A 161 0.34 13.81 -0.98
C PHE A 161 0.56 12.83 -2.14
N CYS A 162 0.99 11.60 -1.86
CA CYS A 162 1.09 10.54 -2.86
C CYS A 162 -0.25 10.21 -3.50
N SER A 163 -1.34 10.12 -2.71
CA SER A 163 -2.70 9.91 -3.23
C SER A 163 -3.11 11.03 -4.20
N VAL A 164 -2.87 12.29 -3.81
CA VAL A 164 -3.19 13.45 -4.64
C VAL A 164 -2.37 13.45 -5.92
N ILE A 165 -1.05 13.18 -5.84
CA ILE A 165 -0.20 13.05 -7.04
C ILE A 165 -0.72 11.95 -7.95
N HIS A 166 -1.07 10.78 -7.40
CA HIS A 166 -1.58 9.65 -8.18
C HIS A 166 -2.89 10.02 -8.91
N LEU A 167 -3.81 10.69 -8.22
CA LEU A 167 -5.06 11.18 -8.81
C LEU A 167 -4.82 12.27 -9.87
N VAL A 168 -3.89 13.19 -9.64
CA VAL A 168 -3.52 14.24 -10.59
C VAL A 168 -2.89 13.63 -11.84
N LEU A 169 -1.88 12.76 -11.69
CA LEU A 169 -1.24 12.04 -12.80
C LEU A 169 -2.25 11.22 -13.59
N HIS A 170 -3.15 10.51 -12.91
CA HIS A 170 -4.19 9.76 -13.60
C HIS A 170 -5.11 10.69 -14.42
N LYS A 171 -5.54 11.80 -13.82
CA LYS A 171 -6.46 12.75 -14.47
C LYS A 171 -5.79 13.53 -15.63
N THR A 172 -4.49 13.82 -15.55
CA THR A 172 -3.76 14.63 -16.54
C THR A 172 -3.06 13.80 -17.62
N TYR A 173 -2.52 12.63 -17.28
CA TYR A 173 -1.66 11.85 -18.18
C TYR A 173 -2.36 10.62 -18.79
N LEU A 174 -3.18 9.91 -18.01
CA LEU A 174 -3.82 8.65 -18.46
C LEU A 174 -5.12 8.88 -19.23
N LYS A 175 -5.90 9.90 -18.90
CA LYS A 175 -7.16 10.21 -19.62
C LYS A 175 -6.95 10.61 -21.10
N GLY A 176 -5.72 10.94 -21.50
CA GLY A 176 -5.35 11.27 -22.89
C GLY A 176 -4.62 10.14 -23.65
N HIS A 177 -4.21 9.07 -22.98
CA HIS A 177 -3.36 8.01 -23.54
C HIS A 177 -3.87 6.59 -23.25
N GLU A 178 -5.13 6.41 -22.85
CA GLU A 178 -5.80 5.11 -22.98
C GLU A 178 -5.88 4.76 -24.48
N ALA A 179 -4.80 4.21 -25.02
CA ALA A 179 -4.88 3.44 -26.24
C ALA A 179 -5.94 2.35 -25.98
N PRO A 180 -6.95 2.21 -26.84
CA PRO A 180 -7.98 1.20 -26.64
C PRO A 180 -7.27 -0.13 -26.47
N VAL A 181 -7.54 -0.82 -25.36
CA VAL A 181 -7.17 -2.23 -25.19
C VAL A 181 -7.78 -2.94 -26.39
N ILE A 182 -6.95 -3.28 -27.39
CA ILE A 182 -7.40 -4.03 -28.56
C ILE A 182 -7.62 -5.46 -28.06
N LEU A 183 -8.81 -5.70 -27.52
CA LEU A 183 -9.28 -7.03 -27.20
C LEU A 183 -9.46 -7.76 -28.53
N ASN A 184 -8.77 -8.89 -28.70
CA ASN A 184 -9.11 -9.81 -29.76
C ASN A 184 -10.51 -10.40 -29.47
N GLY A 185 -11.16 -11.03 -30.44
CA GLY A 185 -12.53 -11.58 -30.29
C GLY A 185 -12.75 -12.58 -29.13
N ASN A 186 -11.69 -12.92 -28.39
CA ASN A 186 -11.66 -13.80 -27.21
C ASN A 186 -11.25 -13.08 -25.89
N ASN A 187 -11.22 -11.74 -25.83
CA ASN A 187 -10.84 -10.94 -24.64
C ASN A 187 -9.40 -11.13 -24.10
N GLU A 188 -8.45 -11.55 -24.92
CA GLU A 188 -7.03 -11.60 -24.54
C GLU A 188 -6.32 -10.26 -24.81
N VAL A 189 -5.45 -9.85 -23.87
CA VAL A 189 -4.60 -8.66 -23.99
C VAL A 189 -3.52 -8.93 -25.04
N VAL A 190 -3.59 -8.23 -26.18
CA VAL A 190 -2.62 -8.40 -27.28
C VAL A 190 -1.33 -7.65 -26.95
N TYR A 191 -0.27 -8.40 -26.63
CA TYR A 191 1.09 -7.86 -26.49
C TYR A 191 1.60 -7.34 -27.84
N LYS A 192 1.87 -6.04 -27.94
CA LYS A 192 2.61 -5.48 -29.08
C LYS A 192 4.12 -5.57 -28.82
N PRO A 193 4.90 -6.11 -29.77
CA PRO A 193 6.34 -6.23 -29.61
C PRO A 193 7.02 -4.85 -29.47
N PRO A 194 8.15 -4.77 -28.75
CA PRO A 194 8.76 -3.51 -28.33
C PRO A 194 9.18 -2.58 -29.49
N LYS A 195 9.33 -3.11 -30.71
CA LYS A 195 9.62 -2.30 -31.89
C LYS A 195 8.44 -1.41 -32.32
N GLU A 196 7.21 -1.92 -32.24
CA GLU A 196 6.00 -1.15 -32.57
C GLU A 196 5.68 -0.10 -31.50
N ALA A 197 5.96 -0.40 -30.23
CA ALA A 197 5.80 0.56 -29.14
C ALA A 197 6.74 1.77 -29.29
N VAL A 198 8.00 1.54 -29.71
CA VAL A 198 8.98 2.60 -29.96
C VAL A 198 8.58 3.50 -31.14
N GLU A 199 7.89 2.95 -32.14
CA GLU A 199 7.44 3.68 -33.32
C GLU A 199 6.25 4.62 -33.01
N ILE A 200 5.39 4.21 -32.07
CA ILE A 200 4.31 5.06 -31.54
C ILE A 200 4.88 6.20 -30.69
N THR A 201 5.89 5.94 -29.86
CA THR A 201 6.52 6.98 -29.03
C THR A 201 7.37 7.96 -29.85
N ARG A 202 7.89 7.56 -31.01
CA ARG A 202 8.69 8.42 -31.91
C ARG A 202 7.84 9.26 -32.89
N SER A 203 6.56 8.95 -33.03
CA SER A 203 5.64 9.69 -33.92
C SER A 203 4.83 10.77 -33.20
N THR A 204 5.14 11.01 -31.92
CA THR A 204 4.66 12.15 -31.11
C THR A 204 5.78 13.17 -30.93
#